data_AF-A0A957A999-F1
#
_entry.id   AF-A0A957A999-F1
#
_cell.length_a   1.000
_cell.length_b   1.000
_cell.length_c   1.000
_cell.angle_alpha   90.00
_cell.angle_beta   90.00
_cell.angle_gamma   90.00
#
_symmetry.space_group_name_H-M   'P 1'
#
loop_
_entity.id
_entity.type
_entity.pdbx_description
1 polymer ?
#
loop_
_entity_poly.entity_id
_entity_poly.type
_entity_poly.pdbx_seq_one_letter_code
_entity_poly.pdbx_strand_id
1 'polypeptide(L)'
;MADFEALRITQQPHLRKPVLIAGFAGWNDAGEAASSAVRFIQRRWRTETVAEIDPEYFYDFTQMRPQVRLKDGERIVEWPPNVFSAKRVEHLDRDVILLSGVEPHLAWRS
;
A
#
# COMPACT_ATOMS: atom_id res chain seq x y z
N MET A 1 1.67 27.43 -4.83
CA MET A 1 1.17 26.05 -4.93
C MET A 1 2.15 25.20 -4.15
N ALA A 2 1.70 24.45 -3.15
CA ALA A 2 2.58 23.55 -2.43
C ALA A 2 3.11 22.49 -3.41
N ASP A 3 4.40 22.16 -3.34
CA ASP A 3 4.95 21.00 -4.03
C ASP A 3 4.18 19.76 -3.55
N PHE A 4 3.55 19.07 -4.50
CA PHE A 4 2.75 17.89 -4.23
C PHE A 4 3.65 16.66 -4.24
N GLU A 5 3.65 15.92 -3.13
CA GLU A 5 4.39 14.67 -3.02
C GLU A 5 3.38 13.50 -3.07
N ALA A 6 3.14 12.96 -4.27
CA ALA A 6 2.23 11.85 -4.49
C ALA A 6 2.61 10.59 -3.68
N LEU A 7 3.90 10.41 -3.45
CA LEU A 7 4.49 9.30 -2.71
C LEU A 7 5.15 9.84 -1.45
N ARG A 8 4.53 9.63 -0.30
CA ARG A 8 5.13 10.00 0.99
C ARG A 8 6.03 8.88 1.48
N ILE A 9 7.34 9.09 1.45
CA ILE A 9 8.32 8.14 1.98
C ILE A 9 8.55 8.43 3.47
N THR A 10 8.23 7.47 4.34
CA THR A 10 8.45 7.58 5.79
C THR A 10 9.80 7.00 6.22
N GLN A 11 10.31 6.01 5.50
CA GLN A 11 11.58 5.34 5.80
C GLN A 11 12.27 4.86 4.52
N GLN A 12 13.61 4.86 4.52
CA GLN A 12 14.41 4.33 3.42
C GLN A 12 15.31 3.19 3.94
N PRO A 13 14.82 1.95 3.99
CA PRO A 13 15.62 0.82 4.46
C PRO A 13 16.72 0.47 3.47
N HIS A 14 17.88 0.05 3.99
CA HIS A 14 18.97 -0.45 3.16
C HIS A 14 18.71 -1.91 2.74
N LEU A 15 18.18 -2.13 1.54
CA LEU A 15 17.79 -3.45 1.03
C LEU A 15 18.82 -4.04 0.04
N ARG A 16 18.91 -5.36 -0.03
CA ARG A 16 19.77 -6.15 -0.93
C ARG A 16 18.93 -6.60 -2.13
N LYS A 17 19.22 -6.05 -3.32
CA LYS A 17 18.60 -6.45 -4.60
C LYS A 17 17.07 -6.68 -4.49
N PRO A 18 16.31 -5.71 -3.96
CA PRO A 18 14.93 -5.95 -3.57
C PRO A 18 14.04 -6.27 -4.77
N VAL A 19 13.02 -7.10 -4.56
CA VAL A 19 11.92 -7.31 -5.51
C VAL A 19 10.67 -6.62 -5.01
N LEU A 20 9.93 -6.00 -5.93
CA LEU A 20 8.59 -5.47 -5.65
C LEU A 20 7.56 -6.56 -5.95
N ILE A 21 6.68 -6.83 -4.98
CA ILE A 21 5.47 -7.63 -5.17
C ILE A 21 4.29 -6.72 -4.88
N ALA A 22 3.46 -6.47 -5.90
CA ALA A 22 2.30 -5.61 -5.80
C ALA A 22 1.00 -6.41 -5.88
N GLY A 23 0.06 -6.08 -5.00
CA GLY A 23 -1.28 -6.64 -4.99
C GLY A 23 -2.28 -5.49 -4.89
N PHE A 24 -3.16 -5.41 -5.87
CA PHE A 24 -4.22 -4.41 -5.95
C PHE A 24 -5.55 -5.09 -5.69
N ALA A 25 -6.32 -4.59 -4.73
CA ALA A 25 -7.73 -4.89 -4.60
C ALA A 25 -8.52 -4.12 -5.67
N GLY A 26 -9.62 -4.70 -6.15
CA GLY A 26 -10.45 -4.10 -7.18
C GLY A 26 -10.85 -5.10 -8.25
N TRP A 27 -10.95 -4.63 -9.50
CA TRP A 27 -11.46 -5.41 -10.62
C TRP A 27 -10.59 -6.63 -10.94
N ASN A 28 -9.27 -6.50 -10.80
CA ASN A 28 -8.30 -7.56 -11.09
C ASN A 28 -8.18 -8.63 -9.99
N ASP A 29 -8.92 -8.51 -8.86
CA ASP A 29 -8.69 -9.28 -7.64
C ASP A 29 -9.82 -10.27 -7.32
N ALA A 30 -10.10 -11.16 -8.26
CA ALA A 30 -11.14 -12.17 -8.11
C ALA A 30 -10.91 -13.03 -6.84
N GLY A 31 -11.90 -13.06 -5.95
CA GLY A 31 -11.81 -13.78 -4.68
C GLY A 31 -10.75 -13.22 -3.71
N GLU A 32 -10.34 -11.96 -3.91
CA GLU A 32 -9.27 -11.30 -3.14
C GLU A 32 -7.92 -12.03 -3.19
N ALA A 33 -7.66 -12.81 -4.25
CA ALA A 33 -6.49 -13.69 -4.32
C ALA A 33 -5.16 -12.92 -4.24
N ALA A 34 -5.01 -11.85 -5.01
CA ALA A 34 -3.78 -11.05 -5.07
C ALA A 34 -3.61 -10.22 -3.81
N SER A 35 -4.64 -9.49 -3.38
CA SER A 35 -4.53 -8.65 -2.17
C SER A 35 -4.35 -9.50 -0.91
N SER A 36 -5.00 -10.66 -0.82
CA SER A 36 -4.80 -11.59 0.31
C SER A 36 -3.42 -12.24 0.31
N ALA A 37 -2.85 -12.56 -0.85
CA ALA A 37 -1.49 -13.08 -0.96
C ALA A 37 -0.47 -12.07 -0.43
N VAL A 38 -0.56 -10.80 -0.83
CA VAL A 38 0.34 -9.75 -0.32
C VAL A 38 0.16 -9.55 1.18
N ARG A 39 -1.08 -9.46 1.67
CA ARG A 39 -1.37 -9.35 3.12
C ARG A 39 -0.83 -10.56 3.90
N PHE A 40 -0.90 -11.76 3.34
CA PHE A 40 -0.33 -12.96 3.95
C PHE A 40 1.19 -12.84 4.10
N ILE A 41 1.89 -12.41 3.04
CA ILE A 41 3.34 -12.23 3.05
C ILE A 41 3.75 -11.15 4.07
N GLN A 42 3.06 -10.01 4.08
CA GLN A 42 3.27 -8.92 5.06
C GLN A 42 3.21 -9.45 6.49
N ARG A 43 2.16 -10.21 6.83
CA ARG A 43 2.01 -10.81 8.17
C ARG A 43 3.10 -11.85 8.45
N ARG A 44 3.42 -12.70 7.48
CA ARG A 44 4.38 -13.82 7.66
C ARG A 44 5.81 -13.33 7.88
N TRP A 45 6.20 -12.24 7.21
CA TRP A 45 7.55 -11.68 7.31
C TRP A 45 7.65 -10.45 8.21
N ARG A 46 6.51 -9.92 8.70
CA ARG A 46 6.44 -8.72 9.53
C ARG A 46 7.19 -7.57 8.86
N THR A 47 6.75 -7.24 7.65
CA THR A 47 7.27 -6.08 6.91
C THR A 47 6.89 -4.79 7.63
N GLU A 48 7.71 -3.76 7.43
CA GLU A 48 7.50 -2.44 8.03
C GLU A 48 7.09 -1.45 6.95
N THR A 49 6.13 -0.57 7.24
CA THR A 49 5.69 0.46 6.29
C THR A 49 6.78 1.48 6.03
N VAL A 50 7.08 1.74 4.76
CA VAL A 50 8.17 2.63 4.33
C VAL A 50 7.70 3.79 3.47
N ALA A 51 6.55 3.65 2.81
CA ALA A 51 5.95 4.72 2.03
C ALA A 51 4.44 4.49 1.83
N GLU A 52 3.73 5.54 1.44
CA GLU A 52 2.34 5.48 1.00
C GLU A 52 2.09 6.42 -0.17
N ILE A 53 1.12 6.10 -1.02
CA ILE A 53 0.61 7.02 -2.05
C ILE A 53 -0.60 7.76 -1.49
N ASP A 54 -0.59 9.09 -1.61
CA ASP A 54 -1.73 9.93 -1.25
C ASP A 54 -2.90 9.66 -2.20
N PRO A 55 -4.07 9.20 -1.71
CA PRO A 55 -5.17 8.83 -2.58
C PRO A 55 -5.90 10.03 -3.23
N GLU A 56 -5.70 11.27 -2.76
CA GLU A 56 -6.48 12.46 -3.15
C GLU A 56 -6.60 12.63 -4.68
N TYR A 57 -5.55 12.30 -5.44
CA TYR A 57 -5.48 12.55 -6.89
C TYR A 57 -5.70 11.30 -7.76
N PHE A 58 -5.66 10.11 -7.16
CA PHE A 58 -5.72 8.84 -7.88
C PHE A 58 -7.09 8.15 -7.75
N TYR A 59 -7.92 8.60 -6.80
CA TYR A 59 -9.17 7.94 -6.44
C TYR A 59 -10.39 8.85 -6.57
N ASP A 60 -11.39 8.38 -7.32
CA ASP A 60 -12.76 8.85 -7.18
C ASP A 60 -13.39 8.29 -5.88
N PHE A 61 -13.51 9.15 -4.87
CA PHE A 61 -14.09 8.79 -3.56
C PHE A 61 -15.61 8.56 -3.57
N THR A 62 -16.30 8.87 -4.68
CA THR A 62 -17.71 8.48 -4.85
C THR A 62 -17.85 6.99 -5.16
N GLN A 63 -16.84 6.40 -5.81
CA GLN A 63 -16.75 4.97 -6.11
C GLN A 63 -16.06 4.21 -4.99
N MET A 64 -14.91 4.70 -4.49
CA MET A 64 -14.17 4.09 -3.38
C MET A 64 -14.27 4.97 -2.13
N ARG A 65 -15.34 4.75 -1.36
CA ARG A 65 -15.66 5.60 -0.19
C ARG A 65 -14.71 5.34 0.98
N PRO A 66 -14.09 6.38 1.56
CA PRO A 66 -13.39 6.27 2.83
C PRO A 66 -14.30 5.69 3.91
N GLN A 67 -13.73 4.84 4.76
CA GLN A 67 -14.45 4.21 5.86
C GLN A 67 -14.25 5.01 7.15
N VAL A 68 -15.21 4.94 8.06
CA VAL A 68 -15.07 5.53 9.40
C VAL A 68 -14.93 4.41 10.41
N ARG A 69 -13.88 4.47 11.24
CA ARG A 69 -13.71 3.57 12.38
C ARG A 69 -13.63 4.39 13.66
N LEU A 70 -14.12 3.82 14.76
CA LEU A 70 -13.94 4.39 16.09
C LEU A 70 -12.65 3.83 16.72
N LYS A 71 -11.83 4.73 17.27
CA LYS A 71 -10.67 4.38 18.08
C LYS A 71 -10.69 5.27 19.32
N ASP A 72 -10.77 4.65 20.50
CA ASP A 72 -10.76 5.35 21.78
C ASP A 72 -11.84 6.44 21.90
N GLY A 73 -13.01 6.21 21.29
CA GLY A 73 -14.14 7.16 21.27
C GLY A 73 -14.05 8.22 20.16
N GLU A 74 -12.94 8.31 19.44
CA GLU A 74 -12.75 9.25 18.34
C GLU A 74 -13.04 8.60 16.98
N ARG A 75 -13.62 9.39 16.06
CA ARG A 75 -13.84 8.98 14.67
C ARG A 75 -12.57 9.18 13.87
N ILE A 76 -12.08 8.10 13.26
CA ILE A 76 -10.95 8.12 12.33
C ILE A 76 -11.48 7.79 10.94
N VAL A 77 -11.07 8.60 9.96
CA VAL A 77 -11.32 8.32 8.54
C VAL A 77 -10.18 7.47 8.00
N GLU A 78 -10.53 6.31 7.45
CA GLU A 78 -9.62 5.40 6.78
C GLU A 78 -9.80 5.57 5.26
N TRP A 79 -8.81 6.20 4.64
CA TRP A 79 -8.77 6.43 3.20
C TRP A 79 -8.32 5.16 2.45
N PRO A 80 -8.65 5.03 1.15
CA PRO A 80 -8.22 3.88 0.34
C PRO A 80 -6.69 3.71 0.37
N PRO A 81 -6.16 2.56 0.82
CA PRO A 81 -4.75 2.43 1.12
C PRO A 81 -3.93 2.08 -0.14
N ASN A 82 -2.77 2.72 -0.28
CA ASN A 82 -1.68 2.26 -1.14
C ASN A 82 -0.38 2.35 -0.37
N VAL A 83 0.00 1.24 0.26
CA VAL A 83 1.06 1.22 1.26
C VAL A 83 2.19 0.32 0.78
N PHE A 84 3.39 0.88 0.77
CA PHE A 84 4.63 0.15 0.59
C PHE A 84 5.18 -0.29 1.94
N SER A 85 5.53 -1.56 2.04
CA SER A 85 6.23 -2.11 3.20
C SER A 85 7.44 -2.90 2.75
N ALA A 86 8.49 -2.96 3.57
CA ALA A 86 9.74 -3.62 3.19
C ALA A 86 10.26 -4.53 4.29
N LYS A 87 11.10 -5.50 3.89
CA LYS A 87 11.81 -6.37 4.83
C LYS A 87 13.09 -6.93 4.22
N ARG A 88 14.15 -6.98 5.03
CA ARG A 88 15.31 -7.85 4.74
C ARG A 88 14.97 -9.28 5.10
N VAL A 89 15.06 -10.19 4.14
CA VAL A 89 14.70 -11.60 4.33
C VAL A 89 15.97 -12.42 4.47
N GLU A 90 16.31 -12.84 5.69
CA GLU A 90 17.60 -13.44 6.01
C GLU A 90 17.92 -14.72 5.23
N HIS A 91 16.89 -15.51 4.92
CA HIS A 91 17.00 -16.80 4.25
C HIS A 91 16.85 -16.74 2.71
N LEU A 92 16.78 -15.53 2.14
CA LEU A 92 16.70 -15.31 0.69
C LEU A 92 17.84 -14.40 0.21
N ASP A 93 18.23 -14.57 -1.05
CA ASP A 93 19.24 -13.74 -1.71
C ASP A 93 18.73 -12.34 -2.09
N ARG A 94 17.44 -12.09 -1.89
CA ARG A 94 16.75 -10.84 -2.23
C ARG A 94 15.88 -10.41 -1.07
N ASP A 95 15.93 -9.12 -0.78
CA ASP A 95 15.00 -8.47 0.13
C ASP A 95 13.69 -8.15 -0.61
N VAL A 96 12.65 -7.72 0.12
CA VAL A 96 11.34 -7.50 -0.48
C VAL A 96 10.78 -6.13 -0.19
N ILE A 97 10.08 -5.59 -1.17
CA ILE A 97 9.15 -4.48 -1.05
C ILE A 97 7.78 -5.03 -1.46
N LEU A 98 6.76 -4.77 -0.65
CA LEU A 98 5.39 -5.18 -0.90
C LEU A 98 4.52 -3.94 -1.04
N LEU A 99 3.73 -3.88 -2.10
CA LEU A 99 2.67 -2.89 -2.26
C LEU A 99 1.32 -3.57 -2.01
N SER A 100 0.63 -3.15 -0.95
CA SER A 100 -0.78 -3.48 -0.72
C SER A 100 -1.60 -2.26 -1.08
N GLY A 101 -2.30 -2.34 -2.21
CA GLY A 101 -3.00 -1.21 -2.80
C GLY A 101 -4.44 -1.50 -3.20
N VAL A 102 -5.10 -0.46 -3.65
CA VAL A 102 -6.32 -0.52 -4.47
C VAL A 102 -5.92 -0.09 -5.89
N GLU A 103 -6.59 -0.58 -6.92
CA GLU A 103 -6.36 -0.10 -8.28
C GLU A 103 -6.78 1.39 -8.40
N PRO A 104 -5.94 2.29 -8.95
CA PRO A 104 -6.30 3.70 -9.08
C PRO A 104 -7.41 3.91 -10.12
N HIS A 105 -8.28 4.88 -9.89
CA HIS A 105 -9.33 5.25 -10.85
C HIS A 105 -8.81 6.24 -11.91
N LEU A 106 -7.83 7.07 -11.52
CA LEU A 106 -7.32 8.18 -12.31
C LEU A 106 -5.79 8.12 -12.42
N ALA A 107 -5.22 8.90 -13.33
CA ALA A 107 -3.78 9.21 -13.39
C ALA A 107 -2.81 7.99 -13.44
N TRP A 108 -3.20 6.89 -14.11
CA TRP A 108 -2.40 5.66 -14.22
C TRP A 108 -0.96 5.83 -14.76
N ARG A 109 -0.75 6.79 -15.65
CA ARG A 109 0.56 7.01 -16.29
C ARG A 109 1.50 7.88 -15.42
N SER A 110 0.91 8.67 -14.54
CA SER A 110 1.49 9.90 -13.98
C SER A 110 2.44 9.63 -12.84
#